data_AF-A0A2G2XUZ1-F1
#
_entry.id   AF-A0A2G2XUZ1-F1
#
_cell.length_a   1.000
_cell.length_b   1.000
_cell.length_c   1.000
_cell.angle_alpha   90.00
_cell.angle_beta   90.00
_cell.angle_gamma   90.00
#
_symmetry.space_group_name_H-M   'P 1'
#
loop_
_entity.id
_entity.type
_entity.pdbx_description
1 polymer ?
#
loop_
_entity_poly.entity_id
_entity_poly.type
_entity_poly.pdbx_seq_one_letter_code
_entity_poly.pdbx_strand_id
1 'polypeptide(L)' 'MAVANWAELSKDLSDVIVKRVKLIEDFIAFSVVCTSWRNSATKANFDFLSPQLPLLMLADKGDVDYRKFYSRRKFRI' A
#
# COMPACT_ATOMS: atom_id res chain seq x y z
N MET A 1 -15.59 -23.16 18.18
CA MET A 1 -14.70 -21.99 18.22
C MET A 1 -15.07 -21.13 17.03
N ALA A 2 -15.75 -19.99 17.24
CA ALA A 2 -16.16 -19.14 16.13
C ALA A 2 -14.90 -18.51 15.51
N VAL A 3 -14.68 -18.76 14.22
CA VAL A 3 -13.61 -18.12 13.47
C VAL A 3 -14.04 -16.66 13.30
N ALA A 4 -13.29 -15.72 13.87
CA ALA A 4 -13.59 -14.30 13.73
C ALA A 4 -13.54 -13.94 12.24
N ASN A 5 -14.69 -13.56 11.67
CA ASN A 5 -14.78 -13.18 10.26
C ASN A 5 -14.32 -11.72 10.09
N TRP A 6 -13.00 -11.53 9.99
CA TRP A 6 -12.39 -10.22 9.76
C TRP A 6 -12.84 -9.56 8.45
N ALA A 7 -13.42 -10.30 7.51
CA ALA A 7 -13.99 -9.74 6.28
C ALA A 7 -15.27 -8.91 6.55
N GLU A 8 -15.98 -9.19 7.65
CA GLU A 8 -17.18 -8.46 8.08
C GLU A 8 -16.87 -7.31 9.04
N LEU A 9 -15.59 -6.97 9.22
CA LEU A 9 -15.19 -5.82 10.04
C LEU A 9 -15.89 -4.56 9.51
N SER A 10 -16.51 -3.80 10.41
CA SER A 10 -17.20 -2.57 10.02
C SER A 10 -16.22 -1.59 9.38
N LYS A 11 -16.72 -0.80 8.43
CA LYS A 11 -15.92 0.20 7.73
C LYS A 11 -15.30 1.20 8.72
N ASP A 12 -16.07 1.65 9.69
CA ASP A 12 -15.60 2.60 10.72
C ASP A 12 -14.41 2.08 11.51
N LEU A 13 -14.43 0.78 11.86
CA LEU A 13 -13.33 0.16 12.58
C LEU A 13 -12.11 -0.07 11.69
N SER A 14 -12.34 -0.47 10.43
CA SER A 14 -11.29 -0.59 9.41
C SER A 14 -10.55 0.73 9.18
N ASP A 15 -11.30 1.84 9.14
CA ASP A 15 -10.75 3.19 8.96
C ASP A 15 -9.90 3.62 10.17
N VAL A 16 -10.31 3.24 11.39
CA VAL A 16 -9.50 3.48 12.61
C VAL A 16 -8.22 2.65 12.60
N ILE A 17 -8.26 1.40 12.14
CA ILE A 17 -7.07 0.54 12.03
C ILE A 17 -6.10 1.12 11.00
N VAL A 18 -6.58 1.47 9.81
CA VAL A 18 -5.76 2.06 8.73
C VAL A 18 -5.03 3.33 9.20
N LYS A 19 -5.68 4.19 9.98
CA LYS A 19 -5.05 5.40 10.56
C LYS A 19 -3.92 5.09 11.56
N ARG A 20 -3.86 3.87 12.10
CA ARG A 20 -2.80 3.44 13.03
C ARG A 20 -1.66 2.72 12.32
N VAL A 21 -1.83 2.32 11.06
CA VAL A 21 -0.78 1.70 10.25
C VAL A 21 0.20 2.78 9.78
N LYS A 22 1.43 2.72 10.30
CA LYS A 22 2.47 3.73 10.05
C LYS A 22 3.43 3.36 8.93
N LEU A 23 3.59 2.07 8.65
CA LEU A 23 4.48 1.54 7.62
C LEU A 23 3.71 1.29 6.33
N ILE A 24 4.34 1.58 5.19
CA ILE A 24 3.69 1.41 3.89
C ILE A 24 3.55 -0.07 3.54
N GLU A 25 4.49 -0.90 3.97
CA GLU A 25 4.48 -2.35 3.78
C GLU A 25 3.26 -2.97 4.47
N ASP A 26 3.02 -2.56 5.71
CA ASP A 26 1.85 -2.98 6.50
C ASP A 26 0.55 -2.48 5.89
N PHE A 27 0.55 -1.27 5.33
CA PHE A 27 -0.62 -0.72 4.64
C PHE A 27 -0.95 -1.48 3.36
N ILE A 28 0.08 -1.86 2.59
CA ILE A 28 -0.08 -2.71 1.41
C ILE A 28 -0.64 -4.06 1.83
N ALA A 29 -0.06 -4.69 2.85
CA ALA A 29 -0.52 -5.97 3.39
C ALA A 29 -1.99 -5.92 3.84
N PHE A 30 -2.40 -4.83 4.51
CA PHE A 30 -3.80 -4.59 4.89
C PHE A 30 -4.72 -4.49 3.66
N SER A 31 -4.31 -3.77 2.61
CA SER A 31 -5.15 -3.50 1.43
C SER A 31 -5.39 -4.72 0.52
N VAL A 32 -4.67 -5.83 0.73
CA VAL A 32 -4.79 -7.05 -0.08
C VAL A 32 -5.58 -8.17 0.59
N VAL A 33 -6.08 -7.97 1.81
CA VAL A 33 -6.87 -8.98 2.55
C VAL A 33 -8.22 -9.25 1.88
N CYS A 34 -9.01 -8.20 1.62
CA CYS A 34 -10.29 -8.29 0.91
C CYS A 34 -10.68 -6.94 0.30
N THR A 35 -11.73 -6.94 -0.53
CA THR A 35 -12.23 -5.72 -1.20
C THR A 35 -12.69 -4.64 -0.21
N SER A 36 -13.32 -5.03 0.90
CA SER A 36 -13.76 -4.09 1.94
C SER A 36 -12.57 -3.33 2.55
N TRP A 37 -11.52 -4.06 2.93
CA TRP A 37 -10.31 -3.50 3.53
C TRP A 37 -9.53 -2.63 2.52
N ARG A 38 -9.47 -3.05 1.26
CA ARG A 38 -8.91 -2.24 0.18
C ARG A 38 -9.62 -0.88 0.05
N ASN A 39 -10.95 -0.86 0.18
CA ASN A 39 -11.73 0.37 0.08
C ASN A 39 -11.56 1.29 1.30
N SER A 40 -11.31 0.73 2.49
CA SER A 40 -10.94 1.48 3.70
C SER A 40 -9.49 1.98 3.67
N ALA A 41 -8.60 1.32 2.94
CA ALA A 41 -7.25 1.76 2.64
C ALA A 41 -7.25 2.93 1.64
N THR A 42 -8.04 3.97 1.90
CA THR A 42 -8.00 5.23 1.15
C THR A 42 -6.67 5.92 1.43
N LYS A 43 -6.00 6.38 0.36
CA LYS A 43 -4.62 6.89 0.35
C LYS A 43 -4.32 8.07 1.29
N ALA A 44 -5.29 8.57 2.06
CA ALA A 44 -5.16 9.76 2.90
C ALA A 44 -3.92 9.78 3.83
N ASN A 45 -3.49 8.64 4.38
CA ASN A 45 -2.28 8.59 5.23
C ASN A 45 -0.96 8.60 4.43
N PHE A 46 -1.03 8.26 3.14
CA PHE A 46 0.11 8.08 2.25
C PHE A 46 -0.06 8.90 0.96
N ASP A 47 -0.82 10.01 0.98
CA ASP A 47 -0.99 10.89 -0.18
C ASP A 47 0.35 11.49 -0.64
N PHE A 48 1.33 11.59 0.26
CA PHE A 48 2.73 11.90 -0.06
C PHE A 48 3.42 10.81 -0.93
N LEU A 49 3.02 9.55 -0.77
CA LEU A 49 3.45 8.41 -1.60
C LEU A 49 2.64 8.29 -2.89
N SER A 50 1.82 9.30 -3.22
CA SER A 50 1.39 9.55 -4.57
C SER A 50 2.54 9.24 -5.55
N PRO A 51 2.26 8.62 -6.71
CA PRO A 51 3.27 8.33 -7.73
C PRO A 51 3.78 9.62 -8.42
N GLN A 52 3.79 10.76 -7.73
CA GLN A 52 4.56 11.94 -8.09
C GLN A 52 6.06 11.65 -8.19
N LEU A 53 6.54 10.52 -7.64
CA LEU A 53 7.84 10.00 -7.98
C LEU A 53 7.75 9.23 -9.30
N PRO A 54 8.20 9.79 -10.44
CA PRO A 54 8.27 9.02 -11.68
C PRO A 54 9.12 7.77 -11.42
N LEU A 55 8.48 6.61 -11.54
CA LEU A 55 9.15 5.32 -11.46
C LEU A 55 9.88 5.10 -12.79
N LEU A 56 11.20 5.15 -12.77
CA LEU A 56 12.03 4.84 -13.93
C LEU A 56 12.19 3.33 -14.03
N MET A 57 11.58 2.73 -15.05
CA MET A 57 11.89 1.35 -15.45
C MET A 57 13.13 1.38 -16.34
N LEU A 58 14.21 0.72 -15.91
CA LEU A 58 15.40 0.61 -16.74
C LEU A 58 15.19 -0.45 -17.84
N ALA A 59 15.90 -0.26 -18.96
CA ALA A 59 15.94 -1.26 -20.02
C ALA A 59 16.49 -2.58 -19.49
N ASP A 60 15.95 -3.67 -20.03
CA ASP A 60 16.35 -5.01 -19.68
C ASP A 60 17.84 -5.23 -20.03
N LYS A 61 18.61 -5.79 -19.09
CA LYS A 61 20.01 -6.17 -19.32
C LYS A 61 20.17 -7.63 -19.71
N GLY A 62 19.06 -8.35 -19.87
CA GLY A 62 19.04 -9.77 -20.19
C GLY A 62 19.21 -10.65 -18.96
N ASP A 63 18.59 -11.82 -19.04
CA ASP A 63 18.64 -12.96 -18.12
C ASP A 63 17.85 -12.87 -16.80
N VAL A 64 16.94 -11.90 -16.66
CA VAL A 64 16.00 -11.83 -15.53
C VAL A 64 14.58 -11.51 -15.98
N ASP A 65 13.61 -12.36 -15.59
CA ASP A 65 12.19 -12.22 -15.91
C ASP A 65 11.46 -11.12 -15.11
N TYR A 66 12.21 -10.24 -14.43
CA TYR A 66 11.64 -9.14 -13.66
C TYR A 66 12.38 -7.82 -13.92
N ARG A 67 11.61 -6.73 -14.03
CA ARG A 67 12.12 -5.38 -14.27
C ARG A 67 12.17 -4.57 -12.98
N LYS A 68 13.31 -3.94 -12.73
CA LYS A 68 13.51 -3.07 -11.55
C LYS A 68 12.99 -1.67 -11.83
N PHE A 69 12.26 -1.11 -10.87
CA PHE A 69 11.81 0.29 -10.88
C PHE A 69 12.61 1.11 -9.88
N TYR A 70 12.99 2.33 -10.27
CA TYR A 70 13.73 3.26 -9.43
C TYR A 70 12.89 4.51 -9.18
N SER A 71 12.84 4.97 -7.93
CA SER A 71 12.21 6.23 -7.55
C SER A 71 13.27 7.20 -7.00
N ARG A 72 13.25 8.47 -7.43
CA ARG A 72 14.21 9.48 -7.00
C ARG A 72 13.60 10.36 -5.92
N ARG A 73 13.74 10.00 -4.63
CA ARG A 73 13.21 10.82 -3.52
C ARG A 73 13.88 12.21 -3.55
N LYS A 74 13.12 13.28 -3.81
CA LYS A 74 13.59 14.65 -3.51
C LYS A 74 13.47 14.84 -2.00
N PHE A 75 14.60 14.81 -1.29
CA PHE A 75 14.67 15.44 0.02
C PHE A 75 14.53 16.94 -0.19
N ARG A 76 13.47 17.52 0.35
CA ARG A 76 13.29 18.97 0.43
C ARG A 76 13.91 19.37 1.78
N ILE A 77 15.02 20.12 1.71
CA ILE A 77 15.71 20.72 2.86
C ILE A 77 14.78 21.74 3.51
#